data_AF-A0A562TK52-F1
#
_entry.id   AF-A0A562TK52-F1
#
_cell.length_a   1.000
_cell.length_b   1.000
_cell.length_c   1.000
_cell.angle_alpha   90.00
_cell.angle_beta   90.00
_cell.angle_gamma   90.00
#
_symmetry.space_group_name_H-M   'P 1'
#
loop_
_entity.id
_entity.type
_entity.pdbx_description
1 polymer ?
#
loop_
_entity_poly.entity_id
_entity_poly.type
_entity_poly.pdbx_seq_one_letter_code
_entity_poly.pdbx_strand_id
1 'polypeptide(L)' 'MFYNFRYPITLFLLSFVGMMLGLMLKILHWPGGQLVIGSMIMVQAISIIWLIIIIIKSGGKGEN' A
#
# COMPACT_ATOMS: atom_id res chain seq x y z
N MET A 1 -20.64 -10.83 0.27
CA MET A 1 -19.41 -10.26 -0.31
C MET A 1 -18.30 -10.43 0.70
N PHE A 2 -17.44 -11.42 0.51
CA PHE A 2 -16.29 -11.66 1.38
C PHE A 2 -15.34 -10.47 1.27
N TYR A 3 -15.18 -9.73 2.36
CA TYR A 3 -14.14 -8.71 2.45
C TYR A 3 -12.79 -9.43 2.47
N ASN A 4 -12.22 -9.67 1.30
CA ASN A 4 -10.92 -10.32 1.18
C ASN A 4 -9.83 -9.32 1.60
N PHE A 5 -9.61 -9.22 2.92
CA PHE A 5 -8.53 -8.43 3.54
C PHE A 5 -7.15 -8.74 2.95
N ARG A 6 -6.96 -9.92 2.35
CA ARG A 6 -5.73 -10.32 1.67
C ARG A 6 -5.27 -9.31 0.63
N TYR A 7 -6.14 -8.84 -0.27
CA TYR A 7 -5.74 -7.98 -1.39
C TYR A 7 -5.13 -6.64 -0.97
N PRO A 8 -5.80 -5.81 -0.13
CA PRO A 8 -5.22 -4.54 0.31
C PRO A 8 -3.98 -4.73 1.20
N ILE A 9 -3.91 -5.80 1.99
CA ILE A 9 -2.72 -6.11 2.81
C ILE A 9 -1.53 -6.48 1.92
N THR A 10 -1.75 -7.32 0.90
CA THR A 10 -0.71 -7.67 -0.07
C THR A 10 -0.24 -6.43 -0.83
N LEU A 11 -1.15 -5.56 -1.26
CA LEU A 11 -0.81 -4.29 -1.92
C LEU A 11 0.03 -3.39 -1.02
N PHE A 12 -0.32 -3.29 0.27
CA PHE A 12 0.44 -2.53 1.25
C PHE A 12 1.87 -3.07 1.38
N LEU A 13 2.02 -4.37 1.64
CA LEU A 13 3.33 -5.03 1.79
C LEU A 13 4.19 -4.88 0.52
N LEU A 14 3.59 -5.06 -0.65
CA LEU A 14 4.31 -5.01 -1.93
C LEU A 14 4.77 -3.57 -2.24
N SER A 15 3.93 -2.57 -1.94
CA SER A 15 4.32 -1.16 -2.05
C SER A 15 5.41 -0.75 -1.06
N PHE A 16 5.41 -1.34 0.15
CA PHE A 16 6.45 -1.11 1.15
C PHE A 16 7.80 -1.66 0.69
N VAL A 17 7.84 -2.88 0.15
CA VAL A 17 9.05 -3.45 -0.45
C VAL A 17 9.51 -2.62 -1.66
N GLY A 18 8.58 -2.19 -2.53
CA GLY A 18 8.88 -1.31 -3.65
C GLY A 18 9.45 0.04 -3.21
N MET A 19 8.97 0.60 -2.09
CA MET A 19 9.49 1.83 -1.50
C MET A 19 10.92 1.65 -0.98
N MET A 20 11.21 0.51 -0.33
CA MET A 20 12.58 0.15 0.08
C MET A 20 13.53 0.06 -1.12
N LEU A 21 13.09 -0.56 -2.21
CA LEU A 21 13.85 -0.62 -3.46
C LEU A 21 14.06 0.78 -4.07
N GLY A 22 13.03 1.61 -4.08
CA GLY A 22 13.12 3.00 -4.54
C GLY A 22 14.11 3.83 -3.71
N LEU A 23 14.13 3.65 -2.39
CA LEU A 23 15.11 4.28 -1.50
C LEU A 23 16.53 3.80 -1.80
N MET A 24 16.72 2.50 -2.04
CA MET A 24 18.02 1.95 -2.43
C MET A 24 18.51 2.57 -3.75
N LEU A 25 17.63 2.67 -4.75
CA LEU A 25 17.93 3.33 -6.04
C LEU A 25 18.28 4.81 -5.87
N LYS A 26 17.61 5.51 -4.94
CA LYS A 26 17.92 6.90 -4.60
C LYS A 26 19.31 7.03 -3.96
N ILE A 27 19.70 6.11 -3.07
CA ILE A 27 21.04 6.08 -2.45
C ILE A 27 22.12 5.82 -3.52
N LEU A 28 21.83 4.92 -4.47
CA LEU A 28 22.70 4.60 -5.60
C LEU A 28 22.78 5.73 -6.66
N HIS A 29 22.10 6.87 -6.44
CA HIS A 29 21.98 7.99 -7.40
C HIS A 29 21.46 7.55 -8.78
N TRP A 30 20.67 6.47 -8.83
CA TRP A 30 20.13 5.96 -10.08
C TRP A 30 19.13 6.97 -10.68
N PRO A 31 19.27 7.34 -11.97
CA PRO A 31 18.33 8.27 -12.61
C PRO A 31 16.93 7.63 -12.65
N GLY A 32 15.99 8.23 -11.93
CA GLY A 32 14.62 7.72 -11.79
C GLY A 32 14.25 7.18 -10.41
N GLY A 33 15.19 7.08 -9.46
CA GLY A 33 14.87 6.64 -8.08
C GLY A 33 13.79 7.49 -7.40
N GLN A 34 13.75 8.79 -7.71
CA GLN A 34 12.74 9.72 -7.18
C GLN A 34 11.32 9.46 -7.74
N LEU A 35 11.22 9.04 -9.00
CA LEU A 35 9.94 8.65 -9.62
C LEU A 35 9.42 7.35 -9.01
N VAL A 36 10.31 6.38 -8.78
CA VAL A 36 9.95 5.11 -8.14
C VAL A 36 9.42 5.37 -6.73
N ILE A 37 10.12 6.15 -5.90
CA ILE A 37 9.63 6.49 -4.55
C ILE A 37 8.29 7.22 -4.60
N GLY A 38 8.13 8.22 -5.49
CA GLY A 38 6.87 8.95 -5.62
C GLY A 38 5.69 8.05 -6.00
N SER A 39 5.90 7.13 -6.94
CA SER A 39 4.88 6.15 -7.34
C SER A 39 4.49 5.21 -6.20
N MET A 40 5.46 4.74 -5.41
CA MET A 40 5.20 3.81 -4.30
C MET A 40 4.47 4.48 -3.13
N ILE A 41 4.73 5.77 -2.87
CA ILE A 41 3.98 6.56 -1.88
C ILE A 41 2.50 6.66 -2.28
N MET A 42 2.20 6.88 -3.56
CA MET A 42 0.81 6.93 -4.06
C MET A 42 0.10 5.58 -3.88
N VAL A 43 0.77 4.47 -4.22
CA VAL A 43 0.23 3.12 -4.03
C VAL A 43 -0.02 2.84 -2.54
N GLN A 44 0.88 3.28 -1.65
CA GLN A 44 0.70 3.14 -0.21
C GLN A 44 -0.53 3.90 0.30
N ALA A 45 -0.72 5.15 -0.14
CA ALA A 45 -1.88 5.95 0.25
C ALA A 45 -3.21 5.29 -0.16
N ILE A 46 -3.28 4.78 -1.40
CA ILE A 46 -4.45 4.05 -1.91
C ILE A 46 -4.70 2.79 -1.09
N SER A 47 -3.62 2.06 -0.77
CA SER A 47 -3.71 0.83 0.02
C SER A 47 -4.24 1.08 1.43
N ILE A 48 -3.81 2.16 2.08
CA ILE A 48 -4.28 2.56 3.41
C ILE A 48 -5.76 2.93 3.37
N ILE A 49 -6.18 3.75 2.39
CA ILE A 49 -7.60 4.12 2.23
C ILE A 49 -8.46 2.86 2.04
N TRP A 50 -7.99 1.91 1.23
CA TRP A 50 -8.73 0.67 0.99
C TRP A 50 -8.83 -0.22 2.25
N LEU A 51 -7.75 -0.30 3.05
CA LEU A 51 -7.78 -0.98 4.35
C LEU A 51 -8.79 -0.35 5.30
N ILE A 52 -8.80 0.99 5.40
CA ILE A 52 -9.74 1.73 6.25
C ILE A 52 -11.19 1.42 5.84
N ILE A 53 -11.50 1.48 4.54
CA ILE A 53 -12.84 1.18 4.02
C ILE A 53 -13.26 -0.24 4.40
N ILE A 54 -12.36 -1.21 4.26
CA ILE A 54 -12.65 -2.61 4.59
C ILE A 54 -12.85 -2.80 6.10
N ILE A 55 -12.04 -2.15 6.94
CA ILE A 55 -12.19 -2.20 8.40
C ILE A 55 -13.55 -1.63 8.82
N ILE A 56 -13.93 -0.45 8.32
CA ILE A 56 -15.24 0.17 8.62
C ILE A 56 -16.38 -0.76 8.19
N LYS A 57 -16.30 -1.33 6.98
CA LYS A 57 -17.31 -2.24 6.44
C LYS A 57 -17.39 -3.59 7.17
N SER A 58 -16.29 -4.03 7.79
CA SER A 58 -16.23 -5.25 8.59
C SER A 58 -16.71 -5.02 10.01
N GLY A 59 -16.39 -3.86 10.60
CA GLY A 59 -16.83 -3.48 11.95
C GLY A 59 -18.35 -3.31 12.05
N GLY A 60 -19.00 -2.75 11.02
CA GLY A 60 -20.45 -2.60 10.97
C GLY A 60 -21.25 -3.90 10.74
N LYS A 61 -20.57 -5.07 10.65
CA LYS A 61 -21.20 -6.37 10.43
C LYS A 61 -21.05 -7.36 11.60
N GLY A 62 -20.40 -6.93 12.68
CA GLY A 62 -20.26 -7.71 13.93
C GLY A 62 -21.36 -7.42 14.97
N GLU A 63 -22.34 -6.60 14.62
CA GLU A 63 -23.46 -6.20 15.47
C GLU A 63 -24.78 -6.53 14.74
N ASN A 64 -25.04 -7.83 14.52
CA ASN A 64 -26.36 -8.43 14.21
C ASN A 64 -26.24 -9.96 14.35
#